data_AF-A0A7S3G8D4-F1
#
_entry.id   AF-A0A7S3G8D4-F1
#
_cell.length_a   1.000
_cell.length_b   1.000
_cell.length_c   1.000
_cell.angle_alpha   90.00
_cell.angle_beta   90.00
_cell.angle_gamma   90.00
#
_symmetry.space_group_name_H-M   'P 1'
#
loop_
_entity.id
_entity.type
_entity.pdbx_description
1 polymer ?
#
loop_
_entity_poly.entity_id
_entity_poly.type
_entity_poly.pdbx_seq_one_letter_code
_entity_poly.pdbx_strand_id
1 'polypeptide(L)'
;MGAGGRYDLKEYLASRYGTHVLSTFGKEDSALMRAGKTHGINFNLGRRFVNSIAAHSALEYALLLKGPTVQHELAELFFSSYFEGGENIADKKVIASSLVKCGFSALEVQEYEEQLEEGSLIQMVLDKDNRAKRSGIKSVPHVVVSTGSSTGTNEVEVRSEMGNGEISGILRSLVGLD
;
A
#
# COMPACT_ATOMS: atom_id res chain seq x y z
N MET A 1 23.59 -5.97 -7.64
CA MET A 1 23.24 -6.07 -6.20
C MET A 1 21.72 -6.04 -6.12
N GLY A 2 21.10 -7.20 -5.91
CA GLY A 2 19.66 -7.41 -6.15
C GLY A 2 18.79 -6.84 -5.03
N ALA A 3 17.73 -6.14 -5.41
CA ALA A 3 16.76 -5.49 -4.53
C ALA A 3 16.06 -6.49 -3.59
N GLY A 4 15.94 -6.12 -2.32
CA GLY A 4 15.64 -6.96 -1.16
C GLY A 4 14.23 -7.54 -0.99
N GLY A 5 13.52 -7.89 -2.08
CA GLY A 5 12.24 -8.61 -1.96
C GLY A 5 12.44 -10.11 -1.71
N ARG A 6 11.61 -10.74 -0.86
CA ARG A 6 11.78 -12.18 -0.54
C ARG A 6 11.38 -13.11 -1.70
N TYR A 7 10.40 -12.74 -2.51
CA TYR A 7 9.85 -13.63 -3.56
C TYR A 7 9.77 -12.92 -4.91
N ASP A 8 10.05 -13.66 -5.98
CA ASP A 8 9.67 -13.23 -7.32
C ASP A 8 8.14 -13.06 -7.39
N LEU A 9 7.68 -12.02 -8.08
CA LEU A 9 6.26 -11.69 -8.12
C LEU A 9 5.43 -12.79 -8.81
N LYS A 10 5.93 -13.38 -9.90
CA LYS A 10 5.22 -14.46 -10.59
C LYS A 10 5.16 -15.71 -9.72
N GLU A 11 6.27 -16.07 -9.09
CA GLU A 11 6.33 -17.21 -8.17
C GLU A 11 5.35 -17.04 -7.00
N TYR A 12 5.32 -15.85 -6.41
CA TYR A 12 4.39 -15.52 -5.33
C TYR A 12 2.92 -15.65 -5.78
N LEU A 13 2.57 -15.08 -6.93
CA LEU A 13 1.22 -15.14 -7.48
C LEU A 13 0.78 -16.59 -7.77
N ALA A 14 1.65 -17.38 -8.41
CA ALA A 14 1.39 -18.78 -8.69
C ALA A 14 1.21 -19.61 -7.42
N SER A 15 2.02 -19.35 -6.38
CA SER A 15 1.90 -20.02 -5.08
C SER A 15 0.60 -19.64 -4.36
N ARG A 16 0.20 -18.37 -4.42
CA ARG A 16 -0.95 -17.86 -3.66
C ARG A 16 -2.29 -18.17 -4.33
N TYR A 17 -2.35 -18.11 -5.65
CA TYR A 17 -3.59 -18.18 -6.41
C TYR A 17 -3.63 -19.35 -7.41
N GLY A 18 -2.54 -20.10 -7.57
CA GLY A 18 -2.43 -21.21 -8.51
C GLY A 18 -1.79 -20.80 -9.84
N THR A 19 -1.17 -21.74 -10.56
CA THR A 19 -0.38 -21.45 -11.78
C THR A 19 -1.21 -20.91 -12.95
N HIS A 20 -2.52 -21.14 -12.98
CA HIS A 20 -3.42 -20.66 -14.04
C HIS A 20 -3.40 -19.13 -14.19
N VAL A 21 -3.13 -18.42 -13.08
CA VAL A 21 -3.07 -16.95 -13.01
C VAL A 21 -1.90 -16.36 -13.79
N LEU A 22 -0.88 -17.16 -14.12
CA LEU A 22 0.27 -16.69 -14.89
C LEU A 22 -0.05 -16.47 -16.38
N SER A 23 -1.15 -17.05 -16.87
CA SER A 23 -1.60 -16.87 -18.25
C SER A 23 -2.08 -15.45 -18.56
N THR A 24 -2.45 -14.67 -17.54
CA THR A 24 -2.91 -13.28 -17.65
C THR A 24 -1.89 -12.26 -17.15
N PHE A 25 -0.84 -12.73 -16.44
CA PHE A 25 0.20 -11.87 -15.88
C PHE A 25 0.87 -11.01 -16.95
N GLY A 26 0.78 -9.69 -16.78
CA GLY A 26 1.50 -8.73 -17.62
C GLY A 26 0.98 -8.58 -19.05
N LYS A 27 -0.18 -9.16 -19.37
CA LYS A 27 -0.81 -8.90 -20.67
C LYS A 27 -1.35 -7.48 -20.72
N GLU A 28 -1.11 -6.79 -21.82
CA GLU A 28 -1.55 -5.40 -22.03
C GLU A 28 -3.07 -5.24 -21.94
N ASP A 29 -3.82 -6.29 -22.27
CA ASP A 29 -5.29 -6.36 -22.19
C ASP A 29 -5.80 -6.83 -20.82
N SER A 30 -4.96 -6.97 -19.80
CA SER A 30 -5.45 -7.16 -18.43
C SER A 30 -6.09 -5.86 -17.91
N ALA A 31 -7.07 -6.00 -17.00
CA ALA A 31 -7.78 -4.85 -16.43
C ALA A 31 -6.82 -3.85 -15.77
N LEU A 32 -5.85 -4.35 -15.00
CA LEU A 32 -4.86 -3.52 -14.32
C LEU A 32 -3.92 -2.79 -15.29
N MET A 33 -3.43 -3.44 -16.36
CA MET A 33 -2.55 -2.78 -17.34
C MET A 33 -3.28 -1.70 -18.13
N ARG A 34 -4.53 -1.94 -18.52
CA ARG A 34 -5.35 -0.90 -19.17
C ARG A 34 -5.62 0.28 -18.25
N ALA A 35 -6.01 0.02 -17.00
CA ALA A 35 -6.25 1.06 -16.02
C ALA A 35 -4.99 1.89 -15.77
N GLY A 36 -3.84 1.23 -15.55
CA GLY A 36 -2.55 1.90 -15.37
C GLY A 36 -2.21 2.81 -16.55
N LYS A 37 -2.26 2.29 -17.77
CA LYS A 37 -1.99 3.07 -18.99
C LYS A 37 -2.91 4.28 -19.14
N THR A 38 -4.18 4.15 -18.76
CA THR A 38 -5.17 5.24 -18.83
C THR A 38 -4.83 6.37 -17.86
N HIS A 39 -4.25 6.03 -16.70
CA HIS A 39 -3.86 6.97 -15.65
C HIS A 39 -2.36 7.32 -15.66
N GLY A 40 -1.61 6.91 -16.69
CA GLY A 40 -0.17 7.18 -16.81
C GLY A 40 0.74 6.34 -15.91
N ILE A 41 0.21 5.30 -15.25
CA ILE A 41 0.96 4.41 -14.35
C ILE A 41 1.59 3.28 -15.16
N ASN A 42 2.92 3.17 -15.09
CA ASN A 42 3.69 2.14 -15.78
C ASN A 42 4.14 1.05 -14.80
N PHE A 43 3.30 0.05 -14.59
CA PHE A 43 3.58 -1.02 -13.65
C PHE A 43 4.84 -1.82 -14.02
N ASN A 44 5.82 -1.83 -13.11
CA ASN A 44 7.00 -2.66 -13.19
C ASN A 44 6.65 -4.10 -12.81
N LEU A 45 6.53 -4.96 -13.81
CA LEU A 45 6.22 -6.38 -13.65
C LEU A 45 7.43 -7.21 -13.15
N GLY A 46 8.63 -6.64 -13.19
CA GLY A 46 9.85 -7.23 -12.63
C GLY A 46 10.05 -6.92 -11.14
N ARG A 47 9.16 -6.13 -10.52
CA ARG A 47 9.20 -5.88 -9.08
C ARG A 47 9.05 -7.19 -8.31
N ARG A 48 9.56 -7.20 -7.09
CA ARG A 48 9.47 -8.36 -6.19
C ARG A 48 8.28 -8.21 -5.26
N PHE A 49 7.73 -9.32 -4.78
CA PHE A 49 6.74 -9.27 -3.71
C PHE A 49 7.42 -8.92 -2.38
N VAL A 50 6.83 -7.99 -1.63
CA VAL A 50 7.32 -7.52 -0.33
C VAL A 50 6.17 -7.42 0.68
N ASN A 51 6.49 -7.52 1.97
CA ASN A 51 5.52 -7.24 3.03
C ASN A 51 5.41 -5.72 3.22
N SER A 52 4.20 -5.17 3.22
CA SER A 52 3.96 -3.72 3.33
C SER A 52 3.76 -3.21 4.76
N ILE A 53 3.84 -4.06 5.79
CA ILE A 53 3.51 -3.66 7.17
C ILE A 53 4.36 -2.47 7.64
N ALA A 54 5.66 -2.46 7.33
CA ALA A 54 6.55 -1.37 7.73
C ALA A 54 6.20 -0.06 7.00
N ALA A 55 5.88 -0.13 5.70
CA ALA A 55 5.39 1.02 4.94
C ALA A 55 4.07 1.55 5.50
N HIS A 56 3.11 0.68 5.83
CA HIS A 56 1.87 1.09 6.49
C HIS A 56 2.11 1.73 7.86
N SER A 57 3.05 1.19 8.66
CA SER A 57 3.45 1.81 9.93
C SER A 57 4.03 3.21 9.72
N ALA A 58 4.76 3.46 8.62
CA ALA A 58 5.24 4.80 8.28
C ALA A 58 4.10 5.74 7.87
N LEU A 59 3.07 5.24 7.18
CA LEU A 59 1.86 6.01 6.88
C LEU A 59 1.10 6.39 8.15
N GLU A 60 0.99 5.48 9.11
CA GLU A 60 0.41 5.79 10.43
C GLU A 60 1.21 6.83 11.19
N TYR A 61 2.53 6.67 11.24
CA TYR A 61 3.42 7.64 11.86
C TYR A 61 3.27 9.03 11.22
N ALA A 62 3.19 9.09 9.89
CA ALA A 62 3.01 10.34 9.17
C ALA A 62 1.65 11.00 9.43
N LEU A 63 0.59 10.20 9.50
CA LEU A 63 -0.75 10.68 9.86
C LEU A 63 -0.75 11.30 11.27
N LEU A 64 -0.13 10.65 12.24
CA LEU A 64 -0.10 11.09 13.63
C LEU A 64 0.67 12.40 13.82
N LEU A 65 1.82 12.55 13.15
CA LEU A 65 2.70 13.71 13.36
C LEU A 65 2.40 14.90 12.46
N LYS A 66 2.06 14.66 11.20
CA LYS A 66 1.96 15.71 10.18
C LYS A 66 0.61 15.75 9.46
N GLY A 67 -0.29 14.82 9.78
CA GLY A 67 -1.68 14.82 9.31
C GLY A 67 -1.89 14.18 7.94
N PRO A 68 -3.13 14.22 7.43
CA PRO A 68 -3.56 13.42 6.28
C PRO A 68 -2.90 13.85 4.96
N THR A 69 -2.58 15.14 4.78
CA THR A 69 -1.91 15.62 3.56
C THR A 69 -0.54 14.97 3.38
N VAL A 70 0.27 14.98 4.44
CA VAL A 70 1.62 14.39 4.38
C VAL A 70 1.55 12.86 4.31
N GLN A 71 0.58 12.24 4.99
CA GLN A 71 0.34 10.80 4.84
C GLN A 71 -0.03 10.41 3.40
N HIS A 72 -0.84 11.22 2.72
CA HIS A 72 -1.18 10.99 1.32
C HIS A 72 0.04 11.14 0.39
N GLU A 73 0.85 12.19 0.57
CA GLU A 73 2.11 12.37 -0.18
C GLU A 73 3.05 11.17 -0.01
N LEU A 74 3.18 10.66 1.22
CA LEU A 74 3.98 9.48 1.51
C LEU A 74 3.41 8.21 0.86
N ALA A 75 2.08 8.07 0.82
CA ALA A 75 1.41 6.95 0.16
C ALA A 75 1.67 6.95 -1.35
N GLU A 76 1.56 8.11 -2.02
CA GLU A 76 1.89 8.28 -3.45
C GLU A 76 3.36 7.94 -3.74
N LEU A 77 4.26 8.34 -2.84
CA LEU A 77 5.68 8.03 -2.96
C LEU A 77 5.94 6.52 -2.82
N PHE A 78 5.32 5.84 -1.86
CA PHE A 78 5.43 4.37 -1.76
C PHE A 78 4.79 3.65 -2.94
N PHE A 79 3.65 4.16 -3.43
CA PHE A 79 2.98 3.61 -4.60
C PHE A 79 3.90 3.63 -5.81
N SER A 80 4.41 4.81 -6.18
CA SER A 80 5.32 4.95 -7.32
C SER A 80 6.61 4.15 -7.12
N SER A 81 7.24 4.20 -5.94
CA SER A 81 8.46 3.45 -5.64
C SER A 81 8.28 1.95 -5.82
N TYR A 82 7.16 1.38 -5.34
CA TYR A 82 6.92 -0.06 -5.43
C TYR A 82 6.37 -0.48 -6.80
N PHE A 83 5.30 0.14 -7.27
CA PHE A 83 4.57 -0.30 -8.45
C PHE A 83 5.26 0.06 -9.75
N GLU A 84 5.99 1.18 -9.81
CA GLU A 84 6.68 1.65 -11.02
C GLU A 84 8.21 1.53 -10.88
N GLY A 85 8.76 1.91 -9.74
CA GLY A 85 10.20 1.81 -9.46
C GLY A 85 10.67 0.38 -9.20
N GLY A 86 9.79 -0.50 -8.71
CA GLY A 86 10.15 -1.85 -8.28
C GLY A 86 11.01 -1.89 -7.02
N GLU A 87 11.00 -0.81 -6.23
CA GLU A 87 11.74 -0.69 -4.98
C GLU A 87 11.14 -1.54 -3.86
N ASN A 88 11.98 -1.91 -2.89
CA ASN A 88 11.53 -2.66 -1.72
C ASN A 88 11.03 -1.72 -0.63
N ILE A 89 9.72 -1.47 -0.59
CA ILE A 89 9.08 -0.66 0.46
C ILE A 89 9.04 -1.34 1.85
N ALA A 90 9.61 -2.54 2.01
CA ALA A 90 9.90 -3.14 3.31
C ALA A 90 11.32 -2.81 3.83
N ASP A 91 12.16 -2.18 3.00
CA ASP A 91 13.53 -1.80 3.36
C ASP A 91 13.51 -0.50 4.18
N LYS A 92 14.15 -0.54 5.36
CA LYS A 92 14.26 0.62 6.26
C LYS A 92 14.83 1.85 5.55
N LYS A 93 15.80 1.68 4.64
CA LYS A 93 16.42 2.81 3.92
C LYS A 93 15.47 3.45 2.91
N VAL A 94 14.66 2.63 2.23
CA VAL A 94 13.63 3.14 1.31
C VAL A 94 12.58 3.93 2.10
N ILE A 95 12.12 3.39 3.24
CA ILE A 95 11.16 4.06 4.11
C ILE A 95 11.72 5.37 4.67
N ALA A 96 12.93 5.35 5.22
CA ALA A 96 13.61 6.54 5.75
C ALA A 96 13.79 7.61 4.67
N SER A 97 14.24 7.22 3.46
CA SER A 97 14.35 8.16 2.34
C SER A 97 13.01 8.76 1.95
N SER A 98 11.92 7.99 2.03
CA SER A 98 10.59 8.46 1.70
C SER A 98 10.05 9.44 2.75
N LEU A 99 10.25 9.15 4.03
CA LEU A 99 9.93 10.08 5.12
C LEU A 99 10.69 11.41 4.96
N VAL A 100 12.00 11.37 4.68
CA VAL A 100 12.77 12.62 4.46
C VAL A 100 12.20 13.45 3.30
N LYS A 101 11.82 12.80 2.19
CA LYS A 101 11.20 13.47 1.04
C LYS A 101 9.86 14.14 1.40
N CYS A 102 9.14 13.60 2.38
CA CYS A 102 7.89 14.15 2.91
C CYS A 102 8.10 15.13 4.08
N GLY A 103 9.32 15.65 4.28
CA GLY A 103 9.59 16.72 5.25
C GLY A 103 9.77 16.25 6.70
N PHE A 104 10.12 14.98 6.91
CA PHE A 104 10.54 14.48 8.22
C PHE A 104 12.03 14.78 8.45
N SER A 105 12.33 15.31 9.64
CA SER A 105 13.68 15.53 10.14
C SER A 105 14.37 14.20 10.48
N ALA A 106 15.70 14.22 10.58
CA ALA A 106 16.46 13.03 10.97
C ALA A 106 16.03 12.47 12.34
N LEU A 107 15.62 13.34 13.26
CA LEU A 107 15.13 12.92 14.58
C LEU A 107 13.78 12.20 14.49
N GLU A 108 12.84 12.71 13.69
CA GLU A 108 11.54 12.05 13.46
C GLU A 108 11.73 10.71 12.73
N VAL A 109 12.66 10.62 11.78
CA VAL A 109 12.96 9.33 11.13
C VAL A 109 13.53 8.32 12.12
N GLN A 110 14.43 8.74 13.01
CA GLN A 110 14.96 7.87 14.06
C GLN A 110 13.86 7.41 15.03
N GLU A 111 12.98 8.32 15.46
CA GLU A 111 11.84 7.98 16.33
C GLU A 111 10.91 6.95 15.66
N TYR A 112 10.63 7.11 14.36
CA TYR A 112 9.89 6.10 13.61
C TYR A 112 10.58 4.73 13.64
N GLU A 113 11.90 4.68 13.43
CA GLU A 113 12.65 3.42 13.45
C GLU A 113 12.62 2.77 14.84
N GLU A 114 12.71 3.55 15.91
CA GLU A 114 12.58 3.08 17.29
C GLU A 114 11.18 2.51 17.55
N GLN A 115 10.11 3.22 17.20
CA GLN A 115 8.73 2.74 17.37
C GLN A 115 8.42 1.52 16.50
N LEU A 116 9.05 1.41 15.33
CA LEU A 116 8.96 0.23 14.46
C LEU A 116 9.62 -0.99 15.12
N GLU A 117 10.75 -0.81 15.79
CA GLU A 117 11.45 -1.87 16.53
C GLU A 117 10.71 -2.29 17.81
N GLU A 118 10.11 -1.33 18.52
CA GLU A 118 9.23 -1.60 19.67
C GLU A 118 7.93 -2.31 19.26
N GLY A 119 7.52 -2.15 17.99
CA GLY A 119 6.34 -2.79 17.41
C GLY A 119 5.02 -2.07 17.71
N SER A 120 5.05 -0.89 18.35
CA SER A 120 3.85 -0.10 18.69
C SER A 120 3.08 0.36 17.43
N LEU A 121 3.80 0.87 16.43
CA LEU A 121 3.22 1.24 15.13
C LEU A 121 2.71 0.02 14.35
N ILE A 122 3.41 -1.12 14.44
CA ILE A 122 2.97 -2.36 13.80
C ILE A 122 1.65 -2.83 14.42
N GLN A 123 1.56 -2.82 15.75
CA GLN A 123 0.33 -3.21 16.46
C GLN A 123 -0.85 -2.31 16.06
N MET A 124 -0.63 -1.00 15.93
CA MET A 124 -1.66 -0.06 15.48
C MET A 124 -2.21 -0.41 14.09
N VAL A 125 -1.32 -0.72 13.14
CA VAL A 125 -1.70 -1.15 11.78
C VAL A 125 -2.47 -2.47 11.81
N LEU A 126 -2.00 -3.45 12.59
CA LEU A 126 -2.68 -4.75 12.73
C LEU A 126 -4.07 -4.59 13.36
N ASP A 127 -4.24 -3.69 14.33
CA ASP A 127 -5.52 -3.42 14.95
C ASP A 127 -6.50 -2.77 13.98
N LYS A 128 -6.03 -1.85 13.12
CA LYS A 128 -6.83 -1.27 12.03
C LYS A 128 -7.26 -2.34 11.02
N ASP A 129 -6.33 -3.18 10.56
CA ASP A 129 -6.63 -4.28 9.64
C ASP A 129 -7.65 -5.27 10.23
N ASN A 130 -7.50 -5.61 11.52
CA ASN A 130 -8.44 -6.46 12.23
C ASN A 130 -9.83 -5.81 12.38
N ARG A 131 -9.90 -4.50 12.63
CA ARG A 131 -11.18 -3.76 12.64
C ARG A 131 -11.85 -3.82 11.26
N ALA A 132 -11.12 -3.53 10.19
CA ALA A 132 -11.63 -3.60 8.82
C ALA A 132 -12.21 -4.99 8.50
N LYS A 133 -11.46 -6.06 8.82
CA LYS A 133 -11.92 -7.45 8.65
C LYS A 133 -13.19 -7.76 9.44
N ARG A 134 -13.28 -7.31 10.69
CA ARG A 134 -14.49 -7.48 11.52
C ARG A 134 -15.70 -6.72 10.98
N SER A 135 -15.47 -5.60 10.29
CA SER A 135 -16.50 -4.84 9.58
C SER A 135 -16.90 -5.46 8.24
N GLY A 136 -16.37 -6.64 7.89
CA GLY A 136 -16.71 -7.36 6.66
C GLY A 136 -15.91 -6.95 5.43
N ILE A 137 -14.90 -6.07 5.58
CA ILE A 137 -14.01 -5.67 4.49
C ILE A 137 -13.05 -6.83 4.20
N LYS A 138 -13.07 -7.35 2.96
CA LYS A 138 -12.30 -8.53 2.53
C LYS A 138 -11.22 -8.22 1.50
N SER A 139 -11.29 -7.05 0.87
CA SER A 139 -10.38 -6.60 -0.17
C SER A 139 -10.28 -5.08 -0.17
N VAL A 140 -9.29 -4.59 -0.89
CA VAL A 140 -8.96 -3.18 -1.08
C VAL A 140 -8.65 -2.96 -2.57
N PRO A 141 -8.85 -1.74 -3.12
CA PRO A 141 -9.32 -0.54 -2.43
C PRO A 141 -10.77 -0.68 -1.94
N HIS A 142 -11.05 -0.17 -0.74
CA HIS A 142 -12.39 -0.11 -0.17
C HIS A 142 -12.67 1.33 0.27
N VAL A 143 -13.66 1.95 -0.38
CA VAL A 143 -14.03 3.34 -0.13
C VAL A 143 -15.40 3.37 0.53
N VAL A 144 -15.45 3.92 1.74
CA VAL A 144 -16.73 4.22 2.41
C VAL A 144 -17.12 5.64 2.06
N VAL A 145 -18.28 5.79 1.41
CA VAL A 145 -18.90 7.08 1.15
C VAL A 145 -20.11 7.19 2.06
N SER A 146 -20.02 8.05 3.06
CA SER A 146 -21.15 8.35 3.94
C SER A 146 -21.79 9.68 3.53
N THR A 147 -23.12 9.70 3.46
CA THR A 147 -23.90 10.94 3.32
C THR A 147 -24.53 11.24 4.68
N GLY A 148 -23.96 12.18 5.43
CA GLY A 148 -24.53 12.63 6.70
C GLY A 148 -25.53 13.76 6.46
N SER A 149 -26.79 13.58 6.89
CA SER A 149 -27.74 14.69 7.06
C SER A 149 -27.69 15.15 8.53
N SER A 150 -26.76 16.03 8.89
CA SER A 150 -26.77 16.63 10.24
C SER A 150 -27.10 18.12 10.26
N THR A 151 -26.97 18.87 9.16
CA THR A 151 -27.30 20.32 9.15
C THR A 151 -27.73 20.92 7.79
N GLY A 152 -28.18 20.10 6.83
CA GLY A 152 -28.66 20.60 5.53
C GLY A 152 -27.56 20.86 4.49
N THR A 153 -26.30 20.58 4.83
CA THR A 153 -25.22 20.35 3.87
C THR A 153 -25.06 18.85 3.66
N ASN A 154 -25.13 18.39 2.40
CA ASN A 154 -24.74 17.03 2.06
C ASN A 154 -23.21 16.95 2.14
N GLU A 155 -22.65 16.70 3.31
CA GLU A 155 -21.23 16.39 3.43
C GLU A 155 -21.02 14.93 3.03
N VAL A 156 -20.20 14.76 1.98
CA VAL A 156 -19.75 13.45 1.51
C VAL A 156 -18.42 13.17 2.20
N GLU A 157 -18.44 12.31 3.21
CA GLU A 157 -17.21 11.83 3.84
C GLU A 157 -16.72 10.60 3.05
N VAL A 158 -15.57 10.75 2.39
CA VAL A 158 -14.89 9.66 1.69
C VAL A 158 -13.74 9.19 2.57
N ARG A 159 -13.84 7.97 3.11
CA ARG A 159 -12.76 7.34 3.87
C ARG A 159 -12.20 6.15 3.10
N SER A 160 -10.90 6.15 2.88
CA SER A 160 -10.14 4.99 2.42
C SER A 160 -9.74 4.17 3.64
N GLU A 161 -10.28 2.96 3.76
CA GLU A 161 -9.89 2.03 4.82
C GLU A 161 -8.72 1.18 4.31
N MET A 162 -7.51 1.58 4.73
CA MET A 162 -6.26 0.94 4.33
C MET A 162 -5.96 -0.24 5.25
N GLY A 163 -6.24 -1.46 4.78
CA GLY A 163 -5.84 -2.71 5.43
C GLY A 163 -4.50 -3.21 4.89
N ASN A 164 -3.81 -4.07 5.63
CA ASN A 164 -2.52 -4.66 5.21
C ASN A 164 -2.65 -5.62 3.98
N GLY A 165 -3.86 -5.74 3.42
CA GLY A 165 -4.20 -6.48 2.21
C GLY A 165 -4.09 -5.67 0.91
N GLU A 166 -3.60 -4.43 0.93
CA GLU A 166 -3.48 -3.53 -0.26
C GLU A 166 -2.79 -4.14 -1.45
N ILE A 167 -1.68 -4.81 -1.20
CA ILE A 167 -0.98 -5.53 -2.25
C ILE A 167 -1.87 -6.66 -2.78
N SER A 168 -2.61 -7.40 -1.94
CA SER A 168 -3.45 -8.53 -2.39
C SER A 168 -4.58 -8.12 -3.35
N GLY A 169 -5.16 -6.92 -3.21
CA GLY A 169 -6.20 -6.44 -4.13
C GLY A 169 -5.64 -6.15 -5.52
N ILE A 170 -4.55 -5.36 -5.57
CA ILE A 170 -3.84 -5.05 -6.82
C ILE A 170 -3.26 -6.31 -7.45
N LEU A 171 -2.77 -7.25 -6.64
CA LEU A 171 -2.26 -8.54 -7.12
C LEU A 171 -3.35 -9.43 -7.71
N ARG A 172 -4.56 -9.44 -7.16
CA ARG A 172 -5.71 -10.14 -7.76
C ARG A 172 -6.05 -9.55 -9.13
N SER A 173 -6.08 -8.22 -9.24
CA SER A 173 -6.36 -7.56 -10.53
C SER A 173 -5.25 -7.76 -11.55
N LEU A 174 -3.99 -7.84 -11.10
CA LEU A 174 -2.85 -8.17 -11.96
C LEU A 174 -3.00 -9.54 -12.63
N VAL A 175 -3.80 -10.44 -12.04
CA VAL A 175 -4.06 -11.77 -12.58
C VAL A 175 -5.50 -12.03 -12.99
N GLY A 176 -6.36 -11.00 -12.97
CA GLY A 176 -7.77 -11.11 -13.38
C GLY A 176 -8.64 -11.94 -12.44
N LEU A 177 -8.40 -11.85 -11.12
CA LEU A 177 -9.19 -12.51 -10.07
C LEU A 177 -10.16 -11.54 -9.36
N ASP A 178 -10.75 -10.63 -10.14
CA ASP A 178 -11.68 -9.58 -9.72
C ASP A 178 -13.03 -10.17 -9.26
#